data_AF-A8X329-F1
#
_entry.id   AF-A8X329-F1
#
_cell.length_a   1.000
_cell.length_b   1.000
_cell.length_c   1.000
_cell.angle_alpha   90.00
_cell.angle_beta   90.00
_cell.angle_gamma   90.00
#
_symmetry.space_group_name_H-M   'P 1'
#
loop_
_entity.id
_entity.type
_entity.pdbx_description
1 polymer ?
#
loop_
_entity_poly.entity_id
_entity_poly.type
_entity_poly.pdbx_seq_one_letter_code
_entity_poly.pdbx_strand_id
1 'polypeptide(L)'
;MCNEAKKELKMTQNRLEKYEKKAKRTEEVEIQMREMEAEMKKMKKELKERELEIKKEKCENQYRKISILKLEAKNAKMQLAEKKLSFNQPTRFTRKDHKSFGSTEELRAALTIMSNEMESIQRDNRSLREQIASISEAPRTPPVPESPSEGQPNHNRFALFRFQRIKDSLYHKKQLKQAKDMAEKLKSSSNLVEIHQIADYEYYQFEGRLLKYTKEVELNIQRIKETCDVSMVTPLPDIPEFSKRFVNLYWRIINNQSITSSEIEVSDSEFFICYVEMTSEALSCQEFKKVTYFECASKWLKIHRSCPHCRREMLNPEEFPNLSQ
;
A
#
# COMPACT_ATOMS: atom_id res chain seq x y z
N MET A 1 -3.31 69.45 -63.26
CA MET A 1 -4.02 69.05 -62.02
C MET A 1 -4.71 67.68 -62.09
N CYS A 2 -5.16 67.17 -63.24
CA CYS A 2 -5.87 65.87 -63.32
C CYS A 2 -5.06 64.59 -63.02
N ASN A 3 -3.73 64.58 -63.18
CA ASN A 3 -2.93 63.35 -63.04
C ASN A 3 -2.58 63.00 -61.59
N GLU A 4 -2.40 64.01 -60.73
CA GLU A 4 -2.20 63.85 -59.28
C GLU A 4 -3.42 63.19 -58.63
N ALA A 5 -4.60 63.74 -58.93
CA ALA A 5 -5.88 63.25 -58.41
C ALA A 5 -6.16 61.80 -58.82
N LYS A 6 -5.78 61.40 -60.05
CA LYS A 6 -5.90 60.00 -60.50
C LYS A 6 -4.95 59.05 -59.75
N LYS A 7 -3.74 59.48 -59.40
CA LYS A 7 -2.79 58.68 -58.62
C LYS A 7 -3.27 58.50 -57.18
N GLU A 8 -3.76 59.56 -56.56
CA GLU A 8 -4.34 59.52 -55.21
C GLU A 8 -5.59 58.63 -55.14
N LEU A 9 -6.47 58.71 -56.14
CA LEU A 9 -7.65 57.84 -56.25
C LEU A 9 -7.25 56.35 -56.34
N LYS A 10 -6.20 56.04 -57.10
CA LYS A 10 -5.70 54.66 -57.24
C LYS A 10 -5.05 54.16 -55.94
N MET A 11 -4.29 55.00 -55.24
CA MET A 11 -3.69 54.64 -53.95
C MET A 11 -4.74 54.41 -52.86
N THR A 12 -5.79 55.24 -52.83
CA THR A 12 -6.90 55.10 -51.88
C THR A 12 -7.73 53.85 -52.18
N GLN A 13 -8.03 53.54 -53.44
CA GLN A 13 -8.67 52.26 -53.83
C GLN A 13 -7.85 51.04 -53.39
N ASN A 14 -6.54 51.03 -53.65
CA ASN A 14 -5.66 49.92 -53.22
C ASN A 14 -5.63 49.75 -51.70
N ARG A 15 -5.68 50.85 -50.94
CA ARG A 15 -5.77 50.80 -49.47
C ARG A 15 -7.11 50.22 -49.01
N LEU A 16 -8.21 50.67 -49.61
CA LEU A 16 -9.56 50.15 -49.30
C LEU A 16 -9.66 48.66 -49.57
N GLU A 17 -9.19 48.18 -50.73
CA GLU A 17 -9.17 46.74 -51.04
C GLU A 17 -8.34 45.93 -50.03
N LYS A 18 -7.23 46.50 -49.55
CA LYS A 18 -6.39 45.85 -48.54
C LYS A 18 -7.10 45.76 -47.19
N TYR A 19 -7.82 46.80 -46.78
CA TYR A 19 -8.63 46.78 -45.55
C TYR A 19 -9.80 45.81 -45.66
N GLU A 20 -10.47 45.77 -46.81
CA GLU A 20 -11.58 44.83 -47.05
C GLU A 20 -11.11 43.36 -47.00
N LYS A 21 -9.97 43.05 -47.64
CA LYS A 21 -9.36 41.71 -47.56
C LYS A 21 -8.94 41.34 -46.13
N LYS A 22 -8.46 42.31 -45.35
CA LYS A 22 -8.09 42.08 -43.95
C LYS A 22 -9.34 41.83 -43.09
N ALA A 23 -10.40 42.60 -43.31
CA ALA A 23 -11.68 42.43 -42.60
C ALA A 23 -12.28 41.04 -42.86
N LYS A 24 -12.32 40.59 -44.12
CA LYS A 24 -12.81 39.24 -44.49
C LYS A 24 -12.03 38.13 -43.79
N ARG A 25 -10.69 38.21 -43.77
CA ARG A 25 -9.86 37.23 -43.06
C ARG A 25 -10.10 37.22 -41.55
N THR A 26 -10.32 38.38 -40.94
CA THR A 26 -10.62 38.46 -39.50
C THR A 26 -11.97 37.83 -39.18
N GLU A 27 -12.98 38.09 -40.01
CA GLU A 27 -14.31 37.49 -39.88
C GLU A 27 -14.28 35.96 -40.06
N GLU A 28 -13.53 35.45 -41.04
CA GLU A 28 -13.30 34.02 -41.23
C GLU A 28 -12.68 33.34 -40.00
N VAL A 29 -11.65 33.96 -39.40
CA VAL A 29 -11.00 33.45 -38.19
C VAL A 29 -11.95 33.47 -36.98
N GLU A 30 -12.78 34.50 -36.86
CA GLU A 30 -13.75 34.60 -35.76
C GLU A 30 -14.87 33.56 -35.88
N ILE A 31 -15.29 33.22 -37.10
CA ILE A 31 -16.22 32.10 -37.34
C ILE A 31 -15.57 30.78 -36.94
N GLN A 32 -14.34 30.51 -37.39
CA GLN A 32 -13.60 29.29 -37.03
C GLN A 32 -13.38 29.15 -35.51
N MET A 33 -13.09 30.27 -34.83
CA MET A 33 -12.90 30.27 -33.38
C MET A 33 -14.19 29.90 -32.64
N ARG A 34 -15.35 30.42 -33.10
CA ARG A 34 -16.66 30.07 -32.54
C ARG A 34 -17.02 28.60 -32.77
N GLU A 35 -16.72 28.07 -33.96
CA GLU A 35 -16.91 26.65 -34.27
C GLU A 35 -16.05 25.75 -33.37
N MET A 36 -14.76 26.09 -33.24
CA MET A 36 -13.83 25.36 -32.38
C MET A 36 -14.26 25.38 -30.91
N GLU A 37 -14.76 26.52 -30.42
CA GLU A 37 -15.27 26.64 -29.05
C GLU A 37 -16.52 25.76 -28.84
N ALA A 38 -17.42 25.71 -29.81
CA ALA A 38 -18.60 24.84 -29.77
C ALA A 38 -18.21 23.35 -29.77
N GLU A 39 -17.24 22.94 -30.59
CA GLU A 39 -16.71 21.58 -30.60
C GLU A 39 -16.03 21.22 -29.28
N MET A 40 -15.21 22.12 -28.72
CA MET A 40 -14.55 21.89 -27.44
C MET A 40 -15.57 21.73 -26.31
N LYS A 41 -16.65 22.52 -26.34
CA LYS A 41 -17.76 22.41 -25.37
C LYS A 41 -18.50 21.08 -25.50
N LYS A 42 -18.72 20.59 -26.73
CA LYS A 42 -19.31 19.28 -27.00
C LYS A 42 -18.42 18.14 -26.50
N MET A 43 -17.14 18.16 -26.85
CA MET A 43 -16.17 17.15 -26.43
C MET A 43 -16.03 17.09 -24.89
N LYS A 44 -16.03 18.25 -24.22
CA LYS A 44 -16.00 18.33 -22.76
C LYS A 44 -17.24 17.72 -22.11
N LYS A 45 -18.42 17.82 -22.75
CA LYS A 45 -19.65 17.18 -22.29
C LYS A 45 -19.56 15.66 -22.43
N GLU A 46 -19.12 15.16 -23.58
CA GLU A 46 -18.95 13.73 -23.85
C GLU A 46 -17.94 13.07 -22.89
N LEU A 47 -16.84 13.76 -22.57
CA LEU A 47 -15.87 13.27 -21.57
C LEU A 47 -16.48 13.11 -20.18
N LYS A 48 -17.29 14.08 -19.73
CA LYS A 48 -17.98 14.00 -18.44
C LYS A 48 -19.00 12.85 -18.39
N GLU A 49 -19.71 12.63 -19.49
CA GLU A 49 -20.67 11.52 -19.61
C GLU A 49 -19.94 10.17 -19.56
N ARG A 50 -18.83 10.01 -20.29
CA ARG A 50 -17.99 8.79 -20.22
C ARG A 50 -17.40 8.56 -18.83
N GLU A 51 -16.96 9.60 -18.13
CA GLU A 51 -16.45 9.48 -16.76
C GLU A 51 -17.52 8.97 -15.79
N LEU A 52 -18.77 9.43 -15.95
CA LEU A 52 -19.89 8.95 -15.13
C LEU A 52 -20.20 7.48 -15.43
N GLU A 53 -20.17 7.08 -16.69
CA GLU A 53 -20.42 5.71 -17.11
C GLU A 53 -19.35 4.73 -16.58
N ILE A 54 -18.08 5.09 -16.71
CA ILE A 54 -16.95 4.31 -16.14
C ILE A 54 -17.09 4.18 -14.61
N LYS A 55 -17.51 5.24 -13.91
CA LYS A 55 -17.75 5.17 -12.46
C LYS A 55 -18.88 4.20 -12.11
N LYS A 56 -19.97 4.21 -12.87
CA LYS A 56 -21.11 3.30 -12.68
C LYS A 56 -20.69 1.85 -12.91
N GLU A 57 -20.04 1.54 -14.03
CA GLU A 57 -19.53 0.21 -14.34
C GLU A 57 -18.55 -0.30 -13.28
N LYS A 58 -17.68 0.59 -12.77
CA LYS A 58 -16.74 0.22 -11.69
C LYS A 58 -17.45 -0.14 -10.39
N CYS A 59 -18.52 0.56 -10.05
CA CYS A 59 -19.36 0.25 -8.88
C CYS A 59 -20.07 -1.11 -9.05
N GLU A 60 -20.66 -1.35 -10.23
CA GLU A 60 -21.32 -2.62 -10.55
C GLU A 60 -20.34 -3.80 -10.55
N ASN A 61 -19.14 -3.63 -11.12
CA ASN A 61 -18.10 -4.65 -11.11
C ASN A 61 -17.59 -4.96 -9.70
N GLN A 62 -17.47 -3.95 -8.83
CA GLN A 62 -17.16 -4.19 -7.42
C GLN A 62 -18.24 -5.02 -6.73
N TYR A 63 -19.51 -4.70 -6.96
CA TYR A 63 -20.63 -5.47 -6.42
C TYR A 63 -20.63 -6.93 -6.91
N ARG A 64 -20.42 -7.15 -8.22
CA ARG A 64 -20.28 -8.48 -8.80
C ARG A 64 -19.12 -9.26 -8.20
N LYS A 65 -17.95 -8.62 -8.01
CA LYS A 65 -16.77 -9.25 -7.40
C LYS A 65 -17.05 -9.70 -5.96
N ILE A 66 -17.71 -8.86 -5.15
CA ILE A 66 -18.12 -9.23 -3.79
C ILE A 66 -19.10 -10.42 -3.81
N SER A 67 -20.02 -10.44 -4.77
CA SER A 67 -20.99 -11.53 -4.91
C SER A 67 -20.31 -12.86 -5.25
N ILE A 68 -19.33 -12.85 -6.16
CA ILE A 68 -18.56 -14.05 -6.54
C ILE A 68 -17.79 -14.59 -5.32
N LEU A 69 -17.05 -13.74 -4.62
CA LEU A 69 -16.30 -14.13 -3.42
C LEU A 69 -17.20 -14.75 -2.33
N LYS A 70 -18.42 -14.22 -2.15
CA LYS A 70 -19.40 -14.80 -1.23
C LYS A 70 -19.85 -16.20 -1.66
N LEU A 71 -20.00 -16.43 -2.96
CA LEU A 71 -20.41 -17.72 -3.52
C LEU A 71 -19.28 -18.75 -3.37
N GLU A 72 -18.04 -18.35 -3.67
CA GLU A 72 -16.84 -19.16 -3.49
C GLU A 72 -16.64 -19.57 -2.01
N ALA A 73 -16.82 -18.62 -1.08
CA ALA A 73 -16.75 -18.90 0.36
C ALA A 73 -17.84 -19.89 0.82
N LYS A 74 -19.05 -19.80 0.27
CA LYS A 74 -20.12 -20.79 0.53
C LYS A 74 -19.76 -22.16 -0.01
N ASN A 75 -19.19 -22.23 -1.21
CA ASN A 75 -18.77 -23.49 -1.83
C ASN A 75 -17.64 -24.16 -1.04
N ALA A 76 -16.63 -23.40 -0.62
CA ALA A 76 -15.54 -23.90 0.21
C ALA A 76 -16.04 -24.44 1.57
N LYS A 77 -17.01 -23.75 2.20
CA LYS A 77 -17.66 -24.24 3.43
C LYS A 77 -18.40 -25.56 3.22
N MET A 78 -19.05 -25.73 2.07
CA MET A 78 -19.76 -26.97 1.72
C MET A 78 -18.76 -28.14 1.56
N GLN A 79 -17.68 -27.94 0.82
CA GLN A 79 -16.64 -28.96 0.65
C GLN A 79 -15.95 -29.34 1.98
N LEU A 80 -15.75 -28.37 2.87
CA LEU A 80 -15.23 -28.63 4.22
C LEU A 80 -16.22 -29.43 5.06
N ALA A 81 -17.53 -29.17 4.95
CA ALA A 81 -18.56 -29.94 5.63
C ALA A 81 -18.63 -31.38 5.11
N GLU A 82 -18.55 -31.58 3.78
CA GLU A 82 -18.51 -32.90 3.15
C GLU A 82 -17.28 -33.71 3.57
N LYS A 83 -16.08 -33.11 3.59
CA LYS A 83 -14.87 -33.79 4.07
C LYS A 83 -14.94 -34.15 5.56
N LYS A 84 -15.59 -33.33 6.39
CA LYS A 84 -15.81 -33.65 7.81
C LYS A 84 -16.77 -34.83 8.00
N LEU A 85 -17.74 -35.01 7.10
CA LEU A 85 -18.63 -36.18 7.08
C LEU A 85 -17.91 -37.45 6.63
N SER A 86 -16.93 -37.38 5.72
CA SER A 86 -16.18 -38.56 5.27
C SER A 86 -15.11 -39.04 6.26
N PHE A 87 -14.66 -38.20 7.20
CA PHE A 87 -13.63 -38.56 8.19
C PHE A 87 -14.16 -39.42 9.36
N ASN A 88 -15.48 -39.58 9.49
CA ASN A 88 -16.09 -40.38 10.56
C ASN A 88 -16.26 -41.88 10.23
N GLN A 89 -15.64 -42.39 9.16
CA GLN A 89 -15.45 -43.84 8.99
C GLN A 89 -14.11 -44.28 9.62
N PRO A 90 -14.10 -45.25 10.53
CA PRO A 90 -12.87 -45.66 11.21
C PRO A 90 -12.00 -46.52 10.27
N THR A 91 -11.02 -45.89 9.63
CA THR A 91 -9.97 -46.59 8.89
C THR A 91 -8.86 -47.00 9.86
N ARG A 92 -8.74 -48.31 10.13
CA ARG A 92 -7.59 -48.91 10.85
C ARG A 92 -6.30 -48.62 10.07
N PHE A 93 -5.42 -47.79 10.60
CA PHE A 93 -4.05 -47.68 10.10
C PHE A 93 -3.15 -48.70 10.81
N THR A 94 -2.73 -49.72 10.06
CA THR A 94 -1.64 -50.63 10.45
C THR A 94 -0.28 -49.96 10.21
N ARG A 95 0.55 -49.98 11.25
CA ARG A 95 1.93 -49.49 11.30
C ARG A 95 2.88 -50.41 10.53
N LYS A 96 3.29 -50.02 9.32
CA LYS A 96 4.51 -50.43 8.57
C LYS A 96 4.77 -49.25 7.62
N ASP A 97 5.87 -48.52 7.66
CA ASP A 97 7.24 -48.95 7.43
C ASP A 97 8.27 -48.03 8.11
N HIS A 98 9.21 -48.63 8.84
CA HIS A 98 10.50 -48.01 9.17
C HIS A 98 11.58 -48.75 8.37
N LYS A 99 12.19 -48.07 7.40
CA LYS A 99 13.48 -48.32 6.72
C LYS A 99 13.74 -47.05 5.91
N SER A 100 14.84 -46.29 5.99
CA SER A 100 16.23 -46.61 6.33
C SER A 100 16.93 -45.38 6.91
N PHE A 101 17.74 -45.61 7.93
CA PHE A 101 18.70 -44.69 8.52
C PHE A 101 19.86 -44.48 7.53
N GLY A 102 20.03 -43.27 7.01
CA GLY A 102 21.19 -42.84 6.24
C GLY A 102 22.12 -41.99 7.12
N SER A 103 23.25 -42.58 7.50
CA SER A 103 24.48 -41.98 8.05
C SER A 103 24.35 -40.71 8.92
N THR A 104 24.18 -40.90 10.23
CA THR A 104 24.45 -39.88 11.27
C THR A 104 25.84 -39.24 11.17
N GLU A 105 26.75 -39.86 10.44
CA GLU A 105 28.15 -39.46 10.32
C GLU A 105 28.34 -38.41 9.22
N GLU A 106 27.60 -38.52 8.12
CA GLU A 106 27.53 -37.48 7.06
C GLU A 106 26.88 -36.20 7.59
N LEU A 107 25.82 -36.35 8.37
CA LEU A 107 25.11 -35.23 9.01
C LEU A 107 26.00 -34.53 10.04
N ARG A 108 26.83 -35.29 10.78
CA ARG A 108 27.84 -34.73 11.70
C ARG A 108 28.98 -34.04 10.95
N ALA A 109 29.47 -34.62 9.86
CA ALA A 109 30.53 -34.01 9.06
C ALA A 109 30.08 -32.68 8.43
N ALA A 110 28.85 -32.62 7.91
CA ALA A 110 28.26 -31.39 7.38
C ALA A 110 28.10 -30.30 8.45
N LEU A 111 27.69 -30.67 9.67
CA LEU A 111 27.60 -29.75 10.80
C LEU A 111 28.96 -29.17 11.19
N THR A 112 30.02 -29.99 11.19
CA THR A 112 31.39 -29.53 11.50
C THR A 112 31.93 -28.57 10.42
N ILE A 113 31.69 -28.87 9.14
CA ILE A 113 32.13 -28.00 8.03
C ILE A 113 31.44 -26.64 8.12
N MET A 114 30.12 -26.61 8.31
CA MET A 114 29.37 -25.36 8.45
C MET A 114 29.81 -24.54 9.67
N SER A 115 30.13 -25.20 10.79
CA SER A 115 30.61 -24.52 12.00
C SER A 115 31.95 -23.81 11.73
N ASN A 116 32.87 -24.47 11.03
CA ASN A 116 34.17 -23.90 10.68
C ASN A 116 34.04 -22.72 9.69
N GLU A 117 33.13 -22.82 8.71
CA GLU A 117 32.85 -21.73 7.77
C GLU A 117 32.23 -20.52 8.47
N MET A 118 31.30 -20.75 9.40
CA MET A 118 30.69 -19.69 10.20
C MET A 118 31.74 -18.93 11.02
N GLU A 119 32.68 -19.65 11.65
CA GLU A 119 33.79 -19.04 12.40
C GLU A 119 34.74 -18.25 11.48
N SER A 120 34.96 -18.71 10.25
CA SER A 120 35.77 -17.97 9.27
C SER A 120 35.10 -16.66 8.86
N ILE A 121 33.81 -16.71 8.51
CA ILE A 121 33.04 -15.53 8.12
C ILE A 121 32.96 -14.51 9.27
N GLN A 122 32.86 -14.97 10.52
CA GLN A 122 32.88 -14.08 11.68
C GLN A 122 34.23 -13.40 11.88
N ARG A 123 35.34 -14.11 11.65
CA ARG A 123 36.70 -13.52 11.68
C ARG A 123 36.88 -12.48 10.58
N ASP A 124 36.44 -12.77 9.36
CA ASP A 124 36.55 -11.85 8.23
C ASP A 124 35.71 -10.58 8.45
N ASN A 125 34.50 -10.72 9.00
CA ASN A 125 33.67 -9.58 9.38
C ASN A 125 34.31 -8.71 10.47
N ARG A 126 35.03 -9.31 11.42
CA ARG A 126 35.77 -8.54 12.44
C ARG A 126 36.90 -7.75 11.78
N SER A 127 37.68 -8.39 10.91
CA SER A 127 38.77 -7.75 10.16
C SER A 127 38.27 -6.58 9.30
N LEU A 128 37.15 -6.75 8.59
CA LEU A 128 36.54 -5.68 7.80
C LEU A 128 36.06 -4.51 8.67
N ARG A 129 35.51 -4.78 9.85
CA ARG A 129 35.11 -3.72 10.80
C ARG A 129 36.31 -2.95 11.34
N GLU A 130 37.41 -3.62 11.61
CA GLU A 130 38.67 -2.99 12.03
C GLU A 130 39.30 -2.15 10.90
N GLN A 131 39.21 -2.61 9.64
CA GLN A 131 39.63 -1.82 8.47
C GLN A 131 38.76 -0.57 8.27
N ILE A 132 37.44 -0.68 8.42
CA ILE A 132 36.52 0.46 8.31
C ILE A 132 36.78 1.49 9.42
N ALA A 133 37.03 1.04 10.66
CA ALA A 133 37.38 1.92 11.77
C ALA A 133 38.71 2.67 11.54
N SER A 134 39.63 2.07 10.77
CA SER A 134 40.93 2.67 10.44
C SER A 134 40.87 3.70 9.29
N ILE A 135 39.73 3.84 8.59
CA ILE A 135 39.59 4.68 7.39
C ILE A 135 38.89 6.04 7.68
N SER A 136 38.51 6.35 8.93
CA SER A 136 37.83 7.63 9.21
C SER A 136 38.35 8.39 10.43
N GLU A 137 39.35 9.24 10.18
CA GLU A 137 39.48 10.53 10.86
C GLU A 137 39.88 11.64 9.87
N ALA A 138 38.92 12.52 9.55
CA ALA A 138 39.13 13.85 8.96
C ALA A 138 37.88 14.74 9.20
N PRO A 139 38.02 16.08 9.31
CA PRO A 139 37.50 16.83 10.46
C PRO A 139 36.06 17.37 10.37
N ARG A 140 35.44 17.55 11.55
CA ARG A 140 34.14 18.19 11.77
C ARG A 140 34.20 19.69 11.46
N THR A 141 33.28 20.20 10.64
CA THR A 141 32.97 21.63 10.51
C THR A 141 31.95 22.07 11.57
N PRO A 142 32.02 23.32 12.08
CA PRO A 142 31.25 23.79 13.24
C PRO A 142 29.80 24.21 12.91
N PRO A 143 28.91 24.32 13.93
CA PRO A 143 27.47 24.49 13.75
C PRO A 143 27.08 25.96 13.51
N VAL A 144 26.19 26.20 12.54
CA VAL A 144 25.51 27.48 12.33
C VAL A 144 24.17 27.47 13.07
N PRO A 145 23.81 28.51 13.84
CA PRO A 145 22.63 28.52 14.70
C PRO A 145 21.34 28.82 13.92
N GLU A 146 20.28 28.08 14.24
CA GLU A 146 18.92 28.31 13.77
C GLU A 146 18.28 29.51 14.48
N SER A 147 17.61 30.37 13.71
CA SER A 147 16.56 31.25 14.22
C SER A 147 15.40 31.30 13.23
N PRO A 148 14.15 31.45 13.70
CA PRO A 148 12.95 31.13 12.94
C PRO A 148 12.51 32.33 12.12
N SER A 149 12.54 32.21 10.78
CA SER A 149 12.02 33.24 9.89
C SER A 149 10.56 32.95 9.57
N GLU A 150 9.69 33.86 10.01
CA GLU A 150 8.33 34.06 9.54
C GLU A 150 8.23 34.07 8.01
N GLY A 151 7.15 33.49 7.49
CA GLY A 151 6.52 33.86 6.22
C GLY A 151 7.35 33.74 4.94
N GLN A 152 7.88 32.56 4.59
CA GLN A 152 8.47 32.35 3.26
C GLN A 152 7.40 32.13 2.17
N PRO A 153 7.34 32.95 1.09
CA PRO A 153 6.34 32.85 0.02
C PRO A 153 6.39 31.56 -0.81
N ASN A 154 7.40 30.71 -0.59
CA ASN A 154 7.66 29.51 -1.37
C ASN A 154 7.41 28.21 -0.60
N HIS A 155 7.05 28.27 0.69
CA HIS A 155 6.91 27.07 1.52
C HIS A 155 5.84 26.11 0.99
N ASN A 156 4.72 26.66 0.49
CA ASN A 156 3.65 25.89 -0.16
C ASN A 156 4.10 25.24 -1.46
N ARG A 157 4.90 25.93 -2.28
CA ARG A 157 5.46 25.41 -3.52
C ARG A 157 6.41 24.25 -3.28
N PHE A 158 7.26 24.36 -2.24
CA PHE A 158 8.16 23.27 -1.84
C PHE A 158 7.39 22.06 -1.29
N ALA A 159 6.40 22.29 -0.42
CA ALA A 159 5.55 21.21 0.10
C ALA A 159 4.79 20.50 -1.03
N LEU A 160 4.17 21.26 -1.93
CA LEU A 160 3.48 20.74 -3.10
C LEU A 160 4.39 19.90 -4.00
N PHE A 161 5.61 20.39 -4.26
CA PHE A 161 6.61 19.66 -5.04
C PHE A 161 6.99 18.33 -4.38
N ARG A 162 7.17 18.30 -3.05
CA ARG A 162 7.46 17.07 -2.30
C ARG A 162 6.35 16.04 -2.46
N PHE A 163 5.09 16.42 -2.24
CA PHE A 163 3.97 15.48 -2.39
C PHE A 163 3.78 15.02 -3.84
N GLN A 164 3.96 15.93 -4.81
CA GLN A 164 3.87 15.58 -6.23
C GLN A 164 4.94 14.55 -6.61
N ARG A 165 6.18 14.72 -6.13
CA ARG A 165 7.26 13.73 -6.31
C ARG A 165 6.90 12.37 -5.72
N ILE A 166 6.27 12.34 -4.53
CA ILE A 166 5.80 11.09 -3.92
C ILE A 166 4.74 10.44 -4.81
N LYS A 167 3.72 11.19 -5.24
CA LYS A 167 2.64 10.69 -6.11
C LYS A 167 3.19 10.12 -7.43
N ASP A 168 4.12 10.83 -8.07
CA ASP A 168 4.71 10.40 -9.34
C ASP A 168 5.52 9.10 -9.16
N SER A 169 6.19 8.93 -8.02
CA SER A 169 6.90 7.67 -7.72
C SER A 169 5.98 6.46 -7.48
N LEU A 170 4.71 6.70 -7.15
CA LEU A 170 3.67 5.67 -6.96
C LEU A 170 2.83 5.40 -8.22
N TYR A 171 2.86 6.30 -9.21
CA TYR A 171 2.01 6.26 -10.41
C TYR A 171 2.10 4.93 -11.17
N HIS A 172 3.30 4.39 -11.31
CA HIS A 172 3.55 3.15 -12.04
C HIS A 172 3.28 1.87 -11.23
N LYS A 173 2.82 1.98 -9.97
CA LYS A 173 2.52 0.84 -9.08
C LYS A 173 3.65 -0.19 -8.98
N LYS A 174 4.91 0.25 -9.12
CA LYS A 174 6.09 -0.62 -9.12
C LYS A 174 6.19 -1.43 -7.82
N GLN A 175 5.94 -0.77 -6.70
CA GLN A 175 5.94 -1.35 -5.36
C GLN A 175 4.85 -2.43 -5.23
N LEU A 176 3.65 -2.19 -5.74
CA LEU A 176 2.55 -3.17 -5.70
C LEU A 176 2.87 -4.41 -6.55
N LYS A 177 3.50 -4.20 -7.72
CA LYS A 177 3.96 -5.32 -8.57
C LYS A 177 5.04 -6.13 -7.84
N GLN A 178 6.05 -5.48 -7.28
CA GLN A 178 7.11 -6.15 -6.50
C GLN A 178 6.54 -6.92 -5.31
N ALA A 179 5.61 -6.32 -4.57
CA ALA A 179 4.94 -6.98 -3.44
C ALA A 179 4.19 -8.24 -3.87
N LYS A 180 3.47 -8.17 -5.00
CA LYS A 180 2.78 -9.33 -5.56
C LYS A 180 3.75 -10.42 -5.99
N ASP A 181 4.83 -10.04 -6.69
CA ASP A 181 5.85 -10.98 -7.15
C ASP A 181 6.53 -11.70 -5.97
N MET A 182 6.79 -11.00 -4.86
CA MET A 182 7.32 -11.61 -3.63
C MET A 182 6.36 -12.61 -3.01
N ALA A 183 5.07 -12.27 -2.88
CA ALA A 183 4.05 -13.15 -2.32
C ALA A 183 3.83 -14.41 -3.19
N GLU A 184 3.74 -14.23 -4.51
CA GLU A 184 3.58 -15.36 -5.44
C GLU A 184 4.83 -16.25 -5.48
N LYS A 185 6.02 -15.66 -5.41
CA LYS A 185 7.26 -16.45 -5.31
C LYS A 185 7.27 -17.28 -4.03
N LEU A 186 6.88 -16.69 -2.89
CA LEU A 186 6.79 -17.41 -1.61
C LEU A 186 5.84 -18.61 -1.71
N LYS A 187 4.67 -18.41 -2.32
CA LYS A 187 3.66 -19.46 -2.56
C LYS A 187 4.18 -20.55 -3.48
N SER A 188 4.96 -20.20 -4.51
CA SER A 188 5.56 -21.19 -5.42
C SER A 188 6.70 -22.00 -4.79
N SER A 189 7.34 -21.48 -3.74
CA SER A 189 8.48 -22.13 -3.07
C SER A 189 8.06 -23.00 -1.87
N SER A 190 6.78 -23.05 -1.50
CA SER A 190 6.30 -23.87 -0.40
C SER A 190 4.89 -24.43 -0.67
N ASN A 191 4.64 -25.66 -0.25
CA ASN A 191 3.32 -26.28 -0.33
C ASN A 191 2.52 -26.17 1.00
N LEU A 192 3.08 -25.50 2.02
CA LEU A 192 2.39 -25.33 3.30
C LEU A 192 1.30 -24.26 3.20
N VAL A 193 0.10 -24.61 3.63
CA VAL A 193 -1.09 -23.76 3.54
C VAL A 193 -0.93 -22.48 4.37
N GLU A 194 -0.30 -22.58 5.54
CA GLU A 194 -0.02 -21.47 6.44
C GLU A 194 0.89 -20.43 5.79
N ILE A 195 1.87 -20.86 4.99
CA ILE A 195 2.75 -19.96 4.24
C ILE A 195 1.97 -19.22 3.15
N HIS A 196 1.02 -19.90 2.49
CA HIS A 196 0.15 -19.25 1.50
C HIS A 196 -0.76 -18.22 2.17
N GLN A 197 -1.32 -18.54 3.34
CA GLN A 197 -2.15 -17.62 4.12
C GLN A 197 -1.36 -16.38 4.56
N ILE A 198 -0.12 -16.56 5.07
CA ILE A 198 0.76 -15.46 5.45
C ILE A 198 1.08 -14.59 4.22
N ALA A 199 1.38 -15.20 3.07
CA ALA A 199 1.67 -14.48 1.83
C ALA A 199 0.49 -13.64 1.34
N ASP A 200 -0.71 -14.23 1.30
CA ASP A 200 -1.91 -13.54 0.88
C ASP A 200 -2.28 -12.41 1.86
N TYR A 201 -2.23 -12.68 3.17
CA TYR A 201 -2.50 -11.69 4.21
C TYR A 201 -1.58 -10.48 4.10
N GLU A 202 -0.27 -10.69 4.07
CA GLU A 202 0.72 -9.61 4.00
C GLU A 202 0.61 -8.80 2.72
N TYR A 203 0.33 -9.46 1.58
CA TYR A 203 0.07 -8.77 0.32
C TYR A 203 -1.16 -7.86 0.40
N TYR A 204 -2.29 -8.35 0.91
CA TYR A 204 -3.50 -7.54 1.04
C TYR A 204 -3.34 -6.39 2.04
N GLN A 205 -2.61 -6.63 3.13
CA GLN A 205 -2.27 -5.59 4.10
C GLN A 205 -1.41 -4.50 3.48
N PHE A 206 -0.38 -4.89 2.72
CA PHE A 206 0.48 -3.97 1.98
C PHE A 206 -0.33 -3.15 0.96
N GLU A 207 -1.18 -3.81 0.16
CA GLU A 207 -2.03 -3.15 -0.83
C GLU A 207 -2.96 -2.12 -0.18
N GLY A 208 -3.62 -2.49 0.91
CA GLY A 208 -4.50 -1.59 1.67
C GLY A 208 -3.76 -0.40 2.26
N ARG A 209 -2.59 -0.63 2.87
CA ARG A 209 -1.73 0.44 3.41
C ARG A 209 -1.23 1.38 2.31
N LEU A 210 -0.82 0.84 1.16
CA LEU A 210 -0.39 1.61 -0.01
C LEU A 210 -1.50 2.49 -0.57
N LEU A 211 -2.71 1.95 -0.71
CA LEU A 211 -3.86 2.71 -1.16
C LEU A 211 -4.17 3.88 -0.22
N LYS A 212 -4.15 3.64 1.10
CA LYS A 212 -4.38 4.68 2.10
C LYS A 212 -3.31 5.76 2.03
N TYR A 213 -2.04 5.37 1.94
CA TYR A 213 -0.91 6.30 1.80
C TYR A 213 -1.05 7.18 0.54
N THR A 214 -1.31 6.57 -0.62
CA THR A 214 -1.52 7.33 -1.87
C THR A 214 -2.66 8.33 -1.77
N LYS A 215 -3.79 7.92 -1.18
CA LYS A 215 -4.95 8.80 -0.98
C LYS A 215 -4.61 10.00 -0.09
N GLU A 216 -3.84 9.79 0.98
CA GLU A 216 -3.43 10.88 1.88
C GLU A 216 -2.53 11.89 1.15
N VAL A 217 -1.59 11.41 0.33
CA VAL A 217 -0.75 12.25 -0.53
C VAL A 217 -1.60 13.09 -1.49
N GLU A 218 -2.59 12.50 -2.14
CA GLU A 218 -3.49 13.21 -3.06
C GLU A 218 -4.32 14.29 -2.34
N LEU A 219 -4.87 13.97 -1.16
CA LEU A 219 -5.62 14.92 -0.35
C LEU A 219 -4.74 16.09 0.14
N ASN A 220 -3.49 15.83 0.49
CA ASN A 220 -2.53 16.87 0.86
C ASN A 220 -2.18 17.78 -0.33
N ILE A 221 -1.96 17.22 -1.51
CA ILE A 221 -1.76 18.00 -2.76
C ILE A 221 -2.97 18.90 -3.01
N GLN A 222 -4.17 18.36 -2.89
CA GLN A 222 -5.40 19.10 -3.12
C GLN A 222 -5.57 20.23 -2.10
N ARG A 223 -5.39 19.95 -0.81
CA ARG A 223 -5.45 20.97 0.25
C ARG A 223 -4.47 22.11 0.02
N ILE A 224 -3.21 21.83 -0.31
CA ILE A 224 -2.22 22.89 -0.58
C ILE A 224 -2.62 23.71 -1.80
N LYS A 225 -3.17 23.10 -2.85
CA LYS A 225 -3.61 23.82 -4.06
C LYS A 225 -4.81 24.71 -3.81
N GLU A 226 -5.75 24.28 -2.98
CA GLU A 226 -7.00 25.01 -2.71
C GLU A 226 -6.81 26.11 -1.66
N THR A 227 -6.04 25.83 -0.61
CA THR A 227 -5.89 26.75 0.53
C THR A 227 -4.63 27.61 0.46
N CYS A 228 -3.65 27.23 -0.37
CA CYS A 228 -2.29 27.79 -0.39
C CYS A 228 -1.56 27.73 0.97
N ASP A 229 -2.11 27.01 1.95
CA ASP A 229 -1.62 26.90 3.32
C ASP A 229 -1.10 25.48 3.60
N VAL A 230 0.11 25.40 4.14
CA VAL A 230 0.80 24.14 4.46
C VAL A 230 0.45 23.66 5.87
N SER A 231 -0.08 24.53 6.74
CA SER A 231 -0.45 24.18 8.11
C SER A 231 -1.62 23.18 8.17
N MET A 232 -2.46 23.16 7.13
CA MET A 232 -3.63 22.29 7.00
C MET A 232 -3.32 20.90 6.44
N VAL A 233 -2.04 20.61 6.16
CA VAL A 233 -1.56 19.33 5.64
C VAL A 233 -1.48 18.32 6.77
N THR A 234 -1.95 17.10 6.52
CA THR A 234 -1.84 16.01 7.49
C THR A 234 -0.48 15.32 7.32
N PRO A 235 0.22 14.99 8.41
CA PRO A 235 1.46 14.21 8.31
C PRO A 235 1.16 12.87 7.64
N LEU A 236 2.03 12.46 6.70
CA LEU A 236 1.90 11.16 6.06
C LEU A 236 2.25 10.05 7.07
N PRO A 237 1.53 8.93 7.04
CA PRO A 237 1.98 7.73 7.74
C PRO A 237 3.28 7.22 7.11
N ASP A 238 3.97 6.31 7.81
CA ASP A 238 5.16 5.67 7.27
C ASP A 238 4.90 4.99 5.93
N ILE A 239 5.94 4.93 5.10
CA ILE A 239 5.87 4.26 3.81
C ILE A 239 5.47 2.80 4.06
N PRO A 240 4.46 2.28 3.35
CA PRO A 240 4.01 0.90 3.53
C PRO A 240 5.12 -0.09 3.21
N GLU A 241 5.35 -1.01 4.14
CA GLU A 241 6.30 -2.12 4.04
C GLU A 241 5.65 -3.43 4.49
N PHE A 242 6.28 -4.55 4.16
CA PHE A 242 5.91 -5.86 4.71
C PHE A 242 6.37 -5.98 6.16
N SER A 243 5.70 -6.84 6.94
CA SER A 243 6.17 -7.12 8.30
C SER A 243 7.57 -7.75 8.28
N LYS A 244 8.34 -7.51 9.34
CA LYS A 244 9.64 -8.17 9.53
C LYS A 244 9.50 -9.68 9.56
N ARG A 245 8.40 -10.19 10.13
CA ARG A 245 8.04 -11.61 10.13
C ARG A 245 7.98 -12.15 8.71
N PHE A 246 7.23 -11.49 7.82
CA PHE A 246 7.11 -11.90 6.42
C PHE A 246 8.45 -11.89 5.70
N VAL A 247 9.22 -10.81 5.84
CA VAL A 247 10.51 -10.65 5.16
C VAL A 247 11.49 -11.75 5.60
N ASN A 248 11.56 -12.04 6.89
CA ASN A 248 12.41 -13.11 7.44
C ASN A 248 11.99 -14.49 6.94
N LEU A 249 10.67 -14.76 6.97
CA LEU A 249 10.10 -16.02 6.47
C LEU A 249 10.39 -16.21 4.98
N TYR A 250 10.21 -15.14 4.18
CA TYR A 250 10.51 -15.13 2.76
C TYR A 250 11.97 -15.50 2.49
N TRP A 251 12.93 -14.81 3.12
CA TRP A 251 14.35 -15.10 2.90
C TRP A 251 14.73 -16.51 3.30
N ARG A 252 14.16 -17.04 4.38
CA ARG A 252 14.42 -18.41 4.82
C ARG A 252 13.96 -19.44 3.79
N ILE A 253 12.73 -19.30 3.30
CA ILE A 253 12.15 -20.22 2.31
C ILE A 253 12.91 -20.15 0.99
N ILE A 254 13.19 -18.94 0.50
CA ILE A 254 13.89 -18.77 -0.78
C ILE A 254 15.33 -19.30 -0.72
N ASN A 255 15.95 -19.31 0.46
CA ASN A 255 17.30 -19.85 0.69
C ASN A 255 17.31 -21.33 1.13
N ASN A 256 16.17 -22.05 1.04
CA ASN A 256 16.03 -23.45 1.45
C ASN A 256 16.45 -23.76 2.90
N GLN A 257 16.30 -22.80 3.80
CA GLN A 257 16.60 -22.97 5.22
C GLN A 257 15.41 -23.62 5.96
N SER A 258 15.69 -24.44 6.97
CA SER A 258 14.65 -25.12 7.75
C SER A 258 13.80 -24.13 8.54
N ILE A 259 12.48 -24.24 8.42
CA ILE A 259 11.52 -23.39 9.13
C ILE A 259 11.09 -24.11 10.41
N THR A 260 11.04 -23.39 11.53
CA THR A 260 10.56 -23.95 12.80
C THR A 260 9.05 -23.75 12.93
N SER A 261 8.36 -24.68 13.61
CA SER A 261 6.88 -24.65 13.75
C SER A 261 6.38 -23.35 14.42
N SER A 262 7.18 -22.76 15.30
CA SER A 262 6.88 -21.47 15.97
C SER A 262 6.83 -20.27 15.04
N GLU A 263 7.42 -20.36 13.85
CA GLU A 263 7.47 -19.25 12.88
C GLU A 263 6.28 -19.28 11.90
N ILE A 264 5.73 -20.48 11.72
CA ILE A 264 4.56 -20.78 10.90
C ILE A 264 3.28 -20.72 11.73
N GLU A 265 3.38 -20.73 13.06
CA GLU A 265 2.23 -20.60 13.96
C GLU A 265 1.49 -19.28 13.66
N VAL A 266 0.40 -19.40 12.91
CA VAL A 266 -0.63 -18.40 12.80
C VAL A 266 -1.35 -18.44 14.13
N SER A 267 -0.87 -17.67 15.10
CA SER A 267 -1.58 -17.56 16.36
C SER A 267 -3.01 -17.13 16.03
N ASP A 268 -4.00 -17.91 16.50
CA ASP A 268 -5.45 -17.64 16.39
C ASP A 268 -5.88 -16.30 17.05
N SER A 269 -4.89 -15.50 17.45
CA SER A 269 -4.92 -14.19 18.07
C SER A 269 -4.73 -13.03 17.09
N GLU A 270 -4.72 -13.25 15.77
CA GLU A 270 -4.83 -12.14 14.81
C GLU A 270 -6.23 -11.51 14.92
N PHE A 271 -6.30 -10.46 15.73
CA PHE A 271 -7.53 -9.80 16.17
C PHE A 271 -8.20 -9.06 15.02
N PHE A 272 -9.46 -9.40 14.76
CA PHE A 272 -10.32 -8.78 13.74
C PHE A 272 -10.54 -7.26 13.90
N ILE A 273 -10.01 -6.66 14.96
CA ILE A 273 -10.22 -5.25 15.33
C ILE A 273 -8.97 -4.40 15.07
N CYS A 274 -7.76 -4.99 15.06
CA CYS A 274 -6.51 -4.24 14.89
C CYS A 274 -5.43 -4.98 14.11
N TYR A 275 -4.81 -4.24 13.20
CA TYR A 275 -3.82 -4.69 12.22
C TYR A 275 -2.37 -4.38 12.64
N VAL A 276 -2.08 -4.26 13.95
CA VAL A 276 -0.78 -3.81 14.50
C VAL A 276 -0.19 -4.87 15.42
N GLU A 277 1.13 -5.09 15.35
CA GLU A 277 1.90 -6.08 16.14
C GLU A 277 1.87 -5.79 17.66
N MET A 278 1.98 -6.87 18.45
CA MET A 278 1.84 -6.90 19.91
C MET A 278 2.99 -6.20 20.66
N THR A 279 2.71 -5.07 21.31
CA THR A 279 3.63 -4.45 22.31
C THR A 279 2.95 -4.08 23.63
N SER A 280 1.66 -4.36 23.79
CA SER A 280 0.86 -3.73 24.85
C SER A 280 -0.23 -4.67 25.40
N GLU A 281 -0.75 -4.30 26.57
CA GLU A 281 -1.62 -5.14 27.41
C GLU A 281 -2.87 -5.63 26.67
N ALA A 282 -3.31 -6.82 27.04
CA ALA A 282 -4.31 -7.56 26.29
C ALA A 282 -5.50 -7.94 27.18
N LEU A 283 -6.71 -7.71 26.67
CA LEU A 283 -7.97 -7.93 27.37
C LEU A 283 -8.58 -9.25 26.93
N SER A 284 -8.92 -10.12 27.88
CA SER A 284 -9.55 -11.41 27.57
C SER A 284 -11.02 -11.42 27.96
N CYS A 285 -11.85 -11.99 27.09
CA CYS A 285 -13.25 -12.25 27.41
C CYS A 285 -13.35 -13.49 28.31
N GLN A 286 -14.02 -13.38 29.46
CA GLN A 286 -14.18 -14.47 30.43
C GLN A 286 -14.89 -15.70 29.85
N GLU A 287 -15.79 -15.49 28.88
CA GLU A 287 -16.61 -16.54 28.25
C GLU A 287 -15.99 -17.12 26.97
N PHE A 288 -15.28 -16.31 26.18
CA PHE A 288 -14.75 -16.73 24.88
C PHE A 288 -13.24 -17.02 24.90
N LYS A 289 -12.56 -16.66 26.00
CA LYS A 289 -11.10 -16.84 26.26
C LYS A 289 -10.15 -16.35 25.17
N LYS A 290 -10.65 -15.77 24.07
CA LYS A 290 -9.82 -15.01 23.14
C LYS A 290 -9.44 -13.70 23.79
N VAL A 291 -8.15 -13.45 23.74
CA VAL A 291 -7.50 -12.19 24.08
C VAL A 291 -7.92 -11.14 23.03
N THR A 292 -7.74 -9.85 23.24
CA THR A 292 -7.95 -8.77 22.28
C THR A 292 -7.07 -7.61 22.73
N TYR A 293 -6.40 -6.90 21.82
CA TYR A 293 -5.57 -5.77 22.23
C TYR A 293 -6.39 -4.71 22.99
N PHE A 294 -5.89 -4.25 24.15
CA PHE A 294 -6.63 -3.38 25.06
C PHE A 294 -7.16 -2.12 24.37
N GLU A 295 -6.34 -1.34 23.66
CA GLU A 295 -6.82 -0.11 23.01
C GLU A 295 -7.92 -0.38 21.97
N CYS A 296 -7.85 -1.53 21.30
CA CYS A 296 -8.79 -1.90 20.25
C CYS A 296 -10.09 -2.45 20.83
N ALA A 297 -9.99 -3.23 21.91
CA ALA A 297 -11.13 -3.59 22.74
C ALA A 297 -11.79 -2.32 23.30
N SER A 298 -11.04 -1.39 23.88
CA SER A 298 -11.57 -0.14 24.45
C SER A 298 -12.30 0.70 23.40
N LYS A 299 -11.77 0.86 22.19
CA LYS A 299 -12.47 1.55 21.08
C LYS A 299 -13.76 0.84 20.66
N TRP A 300 -13.74 -0.49 20.58
CA TRP A 300 -14.92 -1.28 20.23
C TRP A 300 -16.00 -1.21 21.31
N LEU A 301 -15.60 -1.35 22.58
CA LEU A 301 -16.49 -1.38 23.74
C LEU A 301 -17.18 -0.03 23.97
N LYS A 302 -16.52 1.09 23.62
CA LYS A 302 -17.15 2.43 23.61
C LYS A 302 -18.42 2.49 22.76
N ILE A 303 -18.46 1.75 21.64
CA ILE A 303 -19.56 1.80 20.68
C ILE A 303 -20.54 0.64 20.92
N HIS A 304 -20.01 -0.57 21.09
CA HIS A 304 -20.81 -1.79 20.99
C HIS A 304 -21.10 -2.47 22.32
N ARG A 305 -20.40 -2.10 23.42
CA ARG A 305 -20.57 -2.66 24.78
C ARG A 305 -20.69 -4.20 24.83
N SER A 306 -20.02 -4.88 23.91
CA SER A 306 -20.14 -6.31 23.73
C SER A 306 -18.85 -6.88 23.17
N CYS A 307 -18.58 -8.14 23.45
CA CYS A 307 -17.42 -8.84 22.95
C CYS A 307 -17.44 -8.86 21.42
N PRO A 308 -16.36 -8.45 20.75
CA PRO A 308 -16.24 -8.45 19.29
C PRO A 308 -16.35 -9.85 18.70
N HIS A 309 -16.02 -10.89 19.48
CA HIS A 309 -15.98 -12.27 19.03
C HIS A 309 -17.26 -13.06 19.34
N CYS A 310 -17.76 -13.00 20.57
CA CYS A 310 -18.94 -13.78 20.98
C CYS A 310 -20.23 -12.94 21.13
N ARG A 311 -20.15 -11.61 20.94
CA ARG A 311 -21.27 -10.65 21.06
C ARG A 311 -21.97 -10.61 22.42
N ARG A 312 -21.48 -11.35 23.41
CA ARG A 312 -21.95 -11.23 24.80
C ARG A 312 -21.56 -9.88 25.38
N GLU A 313 -22.31 -9.44 26.39
CA GLU A 313 -22.05 -8.19 27.08
C GLU A 313 -20.64 -8.18 27.66
N MET A 314 -19.91 -7.10 27.40
CA MET A 314 -18.54 -6.89 27.84
C MET A 314 -18.33 -5.39 27.98
N LEU A 315 -17.90 -4.94 29.14
CA LEU A 315 -17.65 -3.52 29.42
C LEU A 315 -16.14 -3.26 29.52
N ASN A 316 -15.74 -2.03 29.22
CA ASN A 316 -14.34 -1.63 29.32
C ASN A 316 -13.96 -1.54 30.83
N PRO A 317 -12.97 -2.32 31.32
CA PRO A 317 -12.58 -2.32 32.72
C PRO A 317 -12.02 -0.99 33.23
N GLU A 318 -11.47 -0.14 32.35
CA GLU A 318 -11.02 1.21 32.73
C GLU A 318 -12.18 2.20 32.91
N GLU A 319 -13.24 2.07 32.11
CA GLU A 319 -14.41 2.95 32.21
C GLU A 319 -15.43 2.44 33.26
N PHE A 320 -15.46 1.12 33.47
CA PHE A 320 -16.37 0.44 34.38
C PHE A 320 -15.59 -0.55 35.25
N PRO A 321 -14.79 -0.06 36.22
CA PRO A 321 -14.06 -0.93 37.13
C PRO A 321 -15.03 -1.74 37.99
N ASN A 322 -14.68 -3.00 38.25
CA ASN A 322 -15.51 -3.88 39.06
C ASN A 322 -15.48 -3.42 40.51
N LEU A 323 -16.63 -3.01 41.06
CA LEU A 323 -16.74 -2.46 42.42
C LEU A 323 -16.78 -3.54 43.51
N SER A 324 -16.69 -4.82 43.14
CA SER A 324 -16.59 -5.94 44.07
C SER A 324 -15.13 -6.24 44.40
N GLN A 325 -14.57 -5.44 45.31
CA GLN A 325 -13.45 -5.85 46.18
C GLN A 325 -13.97 -6.10 47.59
#